data_AF-A0A963HY32-F1
#
_entry.id   AF-A0A963HY32-F1
#
_cell.length_a   1.000
_cell.length_b   1.000
_cell.length_c   1.000
_cell.angle_alpha   90.00
_cell.angle_beta   90.00
_cell.angle_gamma   90.00
#
_symmetry.space_group_name_H-M   'P 1'
#
loop_
_entity.id
_entity.type
_entity.pdbx_description
1 polymer ?
#
loop_
_entity_poly.entity_id
_entity_poly.type
_entity_poly.pdbx_seq_one_letter_code
_entity_poly.pdbx_strand_id
1 'polypeptide(L)'
;GGRRNIKKKKLARSLQDVEEISGRLLGSTLVTKQTGAEGVPVHALLIQDGVDITNELYLSCLVDRSKKRIVFIGSSEGGMDIEEVAAKSPEKILTVAIDPIAGIQPYQCRNLGFQMGLGKDEVNQLVKIMTGIYNTFVQKDCSLVEINPLIIADNGQMMALDAKITLDD
;
A
#
# COMPACT_ATOMS: atom_id res chain seq x y z
N GLY A 1 10.48 0.81 -1.30
CA GLY A 1 9.50 1.42 -2.22
C GLY A 1 10.21 1.98 -3.43
N GLY A 2 9.55 2.86 -4.21
CA GLY A 2 10.17 3.51 -5.38
C GLY A 2 10.45 2.59 -6.57
N ARG A 3 10.05 1.32 -6.51
CA ARG A 3 10.25 0.30 -7.56
C ARG A 3 9.32 0.51 -8.76
N ARG A 4 8.25 1.31 -8.59
CA ARG A 4 7.19 1.55 -9.57
C ARG A 4 7.58 2.55 -10.67
N ASN A 5 8.31 3.61 -10.31
CA ASN A 5 8.79 4.65 -11.26
C ASN A 5 10.08 4.27 -12.00
N ILE A 6 10.66 3.13 -11.67
CA ILE A 6 11.81 2.61 -12.40
C ILE A 6 11.26 1.65 -13.44
N LYS A 7 11.87 1.62 -14.63
CA LYS A 7 11.63 0.73 -15.78
C LYS A 7 11.67 -0.79 -15.47
N LYS A 8 11.36 -1.25 -14.25
CA LYS A 8 11.71 -2.53 -13.64
C LYS A 8 10.52 -3.32 -13.07
N LYS A 9 9.28 -2.79 -13.00
CA LYS A 9 8.08 -3.65 -13.11
C LYS A 9 7.98 -4.03 -14.59
N LYS A 10 8.34 -5.27 -14.92
CA LYS A 10 8.34 -5.76 -16.30
C LYS A 10 7.15 -6.70 -16.48
N LEU A 11 6.33 -6.42 -17.48
CA LEU A 11 5.29 -7.34 -17.91
C LEU A 11 5.95 -8.44 -18.74
N ALA A 12 5.78 -9.68 -18.30
CA ALA A 12 6.13 -10.86 -19.07
C ALA A 12 4.84 -11.44 -19.66
N ARG A 13 4.83 -11.75 -20.96
CA ARG A 13 3.70 -12.37 -21.67
C ARG A 13 3.95 -13.83 -22.01
N SER A 14 5.14 -14.34 -21.70
CA SER A 14 5.56 -15.72 -21.94
C SER A 14 6.55 -16.18 -20.86
N LEU A 15 6.75 -17.48 -20.73
CA LEU A 15 7.79 -18.04 -19.86
C LEU A 15 9.20 -17.61 -20.30
N GLN A 16 9.41 -17.40 -21.60
CA GLN A 16 10.66 -16.91 -22.15
C GLN A 16 10.93 -15.46 -21.69
N ASP A 17 9.90 -14.60 -21.67
CA ASP A 17 10.03 -13.24 -21.15
C ASP A 17 10.41 -13.27 -19.66
N VAL A 18 9.79 -14.17 -18.89
CA VAL A 18 10.11 -14.35 -17.47
C VAL A 18 11.57 -14.72 -17.29
N GLU A 19 12.09 -15.68 -18.06
CA GLU A 19 13.49 -16.09 -18.02
C GLU A 19 14.44 -14.94 -18.36
N GLU A 20 14.19 -14.22 -19.46
CA GLU A 20 15.04 -13.11 -19.88
C GLU A 20 15.04 -11.95 -18.85
N ILE A 21 13.85 -11.57 -18.37
CA ILE A 21 13.70 -10.49 -17.39
C ILE A 21 14.36 -10.88 -16.08
N SER A 22 14.12 -12.10 -15.59
CA SER A 22 14.64 -12.55 -14.30
C SER A 22 16.16 -12.69 -14.33
N GLY A 23 16.74 -13.24 -15.40
CA GLY A 23 18.19 -13.36 -15.57
C GLY A 23 18.92 -12.01 -15.59
N ARG A 24 18.26 -10.94 -16.06
CA ARG A 24 18.83 -9.59 -16.02
C ARG A 24 18.71 -8.91 -14.66
N LEU A 25 17.72 -9.26 -13.86
CA LEU A 25 17.41 -8.60 -12.59
C LEU A 25 18.10 -9.28 -11.41
N LEU A 26 18.10 -10.61 -11.36
CA LEU A 26 18.77 -11.37 -10.30
C LEU A 26 20.27 -11.09 -10.34
N GLY A 27 20.84 -10.81 -9.16
CA GLY A 27 22.25 -10.44 -9.00
C GLY A 27 22.59 -8.99 -9.38
N SER A 28 21.65 -8.23 -9.96
CA SER A 28 21.87 -6.81 -10.28
C SER A 28 21.74 -5.90 -9.05
N THR A 29 22.29 -4.68 -9.13
CA THR A 29 22.12 -3.64 -8.11
C THR A 29 20.91 -2.74 -8.43
N LEU A 30 19.99 -2.62 -7.47
CA LEU A 30 18.80 -1.79 -7.57
C LEU A 30 19.00 -0.40 -6.95
N VAL A 31 19.23 0.57 -7.82
CA VAL A 31 19.27 2.00 -7.48
C VAL A 31 17.87 2.61 -7.61
N THR A 32 17.42 3.30 -6.55
CA THR A 32 16.13 3.97 -6.44
C THR A 32 16.32 5.31 -5.70
N LYS A 33 15.33 6.21 -5.73
CA LYS A 33 15.33 7.42 -4.89
C LYS A 33 15.54 7.11 -3.40
N GLN A 34 15.12 5.92 -2.95
CA GLN A 34 15.14 5.52 -1.54
C GLN A 34 16.38 4.72 -1.16
N THR A 35 17.14 4.20 -2.14
CA THR A 35 18.35 3.40 -1.90
C THR A 35 19.64 4.18 -2.18
N GLY A 36 19.54 5.40 -2.73
CA GLY A 36 20.69 6.23 -3.08
C GLY A 36 21.55 5.62 -4.19
N ALA A 37 22.72 6.20 -4.43
CA ALA A 37 23.64 5.79 -5.50
C ALA A 37 24.19 4.37 -5.30
N GLU A 38 24.38 3.96 -4.05
CA GLU A 38 24.87 2.63 -3.65
C GLU A 38 23.93 1.50 -4.10
N GLY A 39 22.61 1.77 -4.08
CA GLY A 39 21.60 0.78 -4.42
C GLY A 39 21.54 -0.41 -3.45
N VAL A 40 20.80 -1.45 -3.83
CA VAL A 40 20.66 -2.70 -3.04
C VAL A 40 20.72 -3.90 -3.99
N PRO A 41 21.47 -4.98 -3.68
CA PRO A 41 21.51 -6.17 -4.53
C PRO A 41 20.15 -6.89 -4.59
N VAL A 42 19.81 -7.41 -5.76
CA VAL A 42 18.58 -8.16 -6.00
C VAL A 42 18.84 -9.66 -5.88
N HIS A 43 18.41 -10.27 -4.79
CA HIS A 43 18.59 -11.71 -4.54
C HIS A 43 17.36 -12.56 -4.86
N ALA A 44 16.19 -11.93 -4.93
CA ALA A 44 14.92 -12.61 -5.18
C ALA A 44 14.01 -11.73 -6.02
N LEU A 45 13.15 -12.39 -6.80
CA LEU A 45 12.10 -11.74 -7.57
C LEU A 45 10.75 -12.32 -7.15
N LEU A 46 9.77 -11.42 -7.01
CA LEU A 46 8.39 -11.77 -6.81
C LEU A 46 7.69 -11.72 -8.18
N ILE A 47 7.21 -12.87 -8.64
CA ILE A 47 6.43 -13.01 -9.87
C ILE A 47 4.97 -13.18 -9.46
N GLN A 48 4.09 -12.41 -10.10
CA GLN A 48 2.66 -12.36 -9.80
C GLN A 48 1.90 -12.34 -11.12
N ASP A 49 0.65 -12.82 -11.09
CA ASP A 49 -0.23 -12.69 -12.23
C ASP A 49 -0.53 -11.22 -12.55
N GLY A 50 -0.78 -10.94 -13.83
CA GLY A 50 -1.32 -9.66 -14.24
C GLY A 50 -2.73 -9.50 -13.68
N VAL A 51 -3.04 -8.32 -13.16
CA VAL A 51 -4.37 -7.97 -12.65
C VAL A 51 -4.84 -6.75 -13.40
N ASP A 52 -6.07 -6.82 -13.94
CA ASP A 52 -6.73 -5.67 -14.54
C ASP A 52 -7.28 -4.78 -13.42
N ILE A 53 -6.76 -3.55 -13.36
CA ILE A 53 -6.99 -2.61 -12.26
C ILE A 53 -8.04 -1.58 -12.69
N THR A 54 -9.12 -1.46 -11.93
CA THR A 54 -10.13 -0.40 -12.12
C THR A 54 -9.79 0.85 -11.32
N ASN A 55 -9.30 0.67 -10.10
CA ASN A 55 -8.98 1.77 -9.20
C ASN A 55 -7.69 1.48 -8.42
N GLU A 56 -6.89 2.53 -8.19
CA GLU A 56 -5.74 2.51 -7.30
C GLU A 56 -6.03 3.43 -6.11
N LEU A 57 -5.97 2.89 -4.88
CA LEU A 57 -6.19 3.63 -3.64
C LEU A 57 -4.89 3.68 -2.83
N TYR A 58 -4.83 4.60 -1.89
CA TYR A 58 -3.79 4.66 -0.86
C TYR A 58 -4.38 4.31 0.50
N LEU A 59 -3.70 3.47 1.27
CA LEU A 59 -4.05 3.17 2.66
C LEU A 59 -2.78 3.00 3.50
N SER A 60 -2.67 3.73 4.61
CA SER A 60 -1.62 3.49 5.60
C SER A 60 -2.15 3.46 7.02
N CYS A 61 -1.38 2.84 7.91
CA CYS A 61 -1.56 2.79 9.35
C CYS A 61 -0.22 3.15 10.00
N LEU A 62 -0.21 4.14 10.89
CA LEU A 62 1.00 4.61 11.57
C LEU A 62 0.68 5.26 12.92
N VAL A 63 1.70 5.53 13.72
CA VAL A 63 1.55 6.32 14.95
C VAL A 63 1.65 7.82 14.63
N ASP A 64 0.56 8.54 14.83
CA ASP A 64 0.55 10.00 14.83
C ASP A 64 1.12 10.50 16.17
N ARG A 65 2.33 11.09 16.11
CA ARG A 65 3.04 11.59 17.29
C ARG A 65 2.34 12.77 17.96
N SER A 66 1.61 13.58 17.20
CA SER A 66 0.90 14.73 17.75
C SER A 66 -0.32 14.28 18.57
N LYS A 67 -1.06 13.31 18.04
CA LYS A 67 -2.25 12.75 18.70
C LYS A 67 -1.90 11.67 19.72
N LYS A 68 -0.70 11.09 19.64
CA LYS A 68 -0.28 9.91 20.40
C LYS A 68 -1.28 8.77 20.20
N ARG A 69 -1.62 8.51 18.93
CA ARG A 69 -2.61 7.51 18.52
C ARG A 69 -2.15 6.80 17.27
N ILE A 70 -2.58 5.55 17.12
CA ILE A 70 -2.58 4.88 15.82
C ILE A 70 -3.61 5.60 14.94
N VAL A 71 -3.22 5.94 13.72
CA VAL A 71 -4.08 6.55 12.73
C VAL A 71 -4.05 5.74 11.45
N PHE A 72 -5.21 5.65 10.79
CA PHE A 72 -5.27 5.29 9.38
C PHE A 72 -5.30 6.54 8.52
N ILE A 73 -4.56 6.51 7.42
CA ILE A 73 -4.65 7.52 6.36
C ILE A 73 -5.14 6.81 5.10
N GLY A 74 -6.19 7.32 4.47
CA GLY A 74 -6.74 6.80 3.22
C GLY A 74 -6.86 7.89 2.17
N SER A 75 -6.72 7.51 0.90
CA SER A 75 -6.99 8.40 -0.23
C SER A 75 -7.46 7.63 -1.46
N SER A 76 -8.31 8.26 -2.28
CA SER A 76 -8.65 7.78 -3.62
C SER A 76 -7.49 7.92 -4.62
N GLU A 77 -6.41 8.60 -4.25
CA GLU A 77 -5.22 8.83 -5.09
C GLU A 77 -4.13 7.79 -4.78
N GLY A 78 -4.37 6.53 -5.12
CA GLY A 78 -3.34 5.49 -5.09
C GLY A 78 -2.37 5.60 -6.27
N GLY A 79 -1.26 4.89 -6.21
CA GLY A 79 -0.31 4.86 -7.33
C GLY A 79 0.73 6.00 -7.30
N MET A 80 0.50 7.03 -6.49
CA MET A 80 1.25 8.28 -6.48
C MET A 80 2.07 8.48 -5.19
N ASP A 81 2.89 9.52 -5.17
CA ASP A 81 3.58 10.01 -3.98
C ASP A 81 2.55 10.70 -3.07
N ILE A 82 2.36 10.18 -1.85
CA ILE A 82 1.27 10.62 -0.98
C ILE A 82 1.54 12.01 -0.38
N GLU A 83 2.81 12.37 -0.21
CA GLU A 83 3.24 13.68 0.24
C GLU A 83 2.91 14.76 -0.81
N GLU A 84 3.02 14.42 -2.10
CA GLU A 84 2.57 15.30 -3.19
C GLU A 84 1.05 15.50 -3.17
N VAL A 85 0.28 14.44 -2.96
CA VAL A 85 -1.20 14.53 -2.82
C VAL A 85 -1.56 15.40 -1.62
N ALA A 86 -0.90 15.21 -0.47
CA ALA A 86 -1.13 16.01 0.72
C ALA A 86 -0.84 17.50 0.50
N ALA A 87 0.16 17.84 -0.33
CA ALA A 87 0.50 19.23 -0.64
C ALA A 87 -0.46 19.88 -1.65
N LYS A 88 -0.92 19.14 -2.66
CA LYS A 88 -1.74 19.67 -3.76
C LYS A 88 -3.24 19.59 -3.51
N SER A 89 -3.68 18.51 -2.86
CA SER A 89 -5.08 18.15 -2.64
C SER A 89 -5.26 17.57 -1.24
N PRO A 90 -5.00 18.34 -0.16
CA PRO A 90 -5.09 17.87 1.21
C PRO A 90 -6.48 17.32 1.58
N GLU A 91 -7.54 17.77 0.92
CA GLU A 91 -8.90 17.28 1.09
C GLU A 91 -9.09 15.81 0.69
N LYS A 92 -8.18 15.28 -0.14
CA LYS A 92 -8.15 13.86 -0.53
C LYS A 92 -7.42 12.98 0.48
N ILE A 93 -6.83 13.56 1.53
CA ILE A 93 -6.16 12.84 2.60
C ILE A 93 -7.13 12.70 3.78
N LEU A 94 -7.67 11.50 3.93
CA LEU A 94 -8.64 11.19 4.97
C LEU A 94 -7.91 10.52 6.13
N THR A 95 -8.13 11.00 7.35
CA THR A 95 -7.46 10.49 8.55
C THR A 95 -8.48 9.97 9.56
N VAL A 96 -8.24 8.76 10.07
CA VAL A 96 -9.04 8.13 11.13
C VAL A 96 -8.13 7.83 12.31
N ALA A 97 -8.38 8.47 13.45
CA ALA A 97 -7.68 8.14 14.69
C ALA A 97 -8.36 6.99 15.43
N ILE A 98 -7.58 6.05 15.94
CA ILE A 98 -8.07 4.87 16.65
C ILE A 98 -7.98 5.11 18.16
N ASP A 99 -9.07 4.85 18.86
CA ASP A 99 -9.07 4.88 20.32
C ASP A 99 -8.30 3.66 20.85
N PRO A 100 -7.35 3.83 21.79
CA PRO A 100 -6.49 2.74 22.25
C PRO A 100 -7.24 1.70 23.09
N ILE A 101 -8.39 2.06 23.67
CA ILE A 101 -9.20 1.14 24.49
C ILE A 101 -10.20 0.42 23.59
N ALA A 102 -10.93 1.15 22.75
CA ALA A 102 -11.94 0.57 21.88
C ALA A 102 -11.33 -0.19 20.68
N GLY A 103 -10.10 0.14 20.27
CA GLY A 103 -9.47 -0.38 19.07
C GLY A 103 -10.18 0.05 17.79
N ILE A 104 -9.84 -0.58 16.67
CA ILE A 104 -10.46 -0.28 15.38
C ILE A 104 -11.93 -0.72 15.36
N GLN A 105 -12.82 0.19 14.95
CA GLN A 105 -14.25 -0.08 14.88
C GLN A 105 -14.75 -0.13 13.43
N PRO A 106 -15.65 -1.06 13.07
CA PRO A 106 -16.14 -1.19 11.69
C PRO A 106 -16.75 0.09 11.11
N TYR A 107 -17.36 0.94 11.93
CA TYR A 107 -17.94 2.20 11.43
C TYR A 107 -16.85 3.17 10.94
N GLN A 108 -15.67 3.16 11.54
CA GLN A 108 -14.56 4.01 11.14
C GLN A 108 -14.07 3.62 9.74
N CYS A 109 -13.94 2.31 9.50
CA CYS A 109 -13.56 1.77 8.19
C CYS A 109 -14.63 2.09 7.13
N ARG A 110 -15.91 1.96 7.47
CA ARG A 110 -17.02 2.32 6.56
C ARG A 110 -17.01 3.80 6.21
N ASN A 111 -16.86 4.66 7.20
CA ASN A 111 -16.81 6.11 6.98
C ASN A 111 -15.64 6.49 6.06
N LEU A 112 -14.45 5.93 6.31
CA LEU A 112 -13.29 6.14 5.44
C LEU A 112 -13.58 5.68 4.01
N GLY A 113 -14.10 4.46 3.83
CA GLY A 113 -14.39 3.91 2.51
C GLY A 113 -15.40 4.74 1.72
N PHE A 114 -16.50 5.17 2.34
CA PHE A 114 -17.48 6.03 1.67
C PHE A 114 -16.92 7.42 1.33
N GLN A 115 -16.08 7.99 2.20
CA GLN A 115 -15.39 9.25 1.91
C GLN A 115 -14.38 9.13 0.76
N MET A 116 -13.79 7.94 0.56
CA MET A 116 -12.97 7.63 -0.61
C MET A 116 -13.79 7.34 -1.89
N GLY A 117 -15.13 7.39 -1.81
CA GLY A 117 -16.02 7.16 -2.95
C GLY A 117 -16.32 5.69 -3.24
N LEU A 118 -16.04 4.78 -2.31
CA LEU A 118 -16.24 3.34 -2.51
C LEU A 118 -17.71 2.91 -2.43
N GLY A 119 -18.05 1.89 -3.22
CA GLY A 119 -19.33 1.18 -3.17
C GLY A 119 -19.46 0.27 -1.94
N LYS A 120 -20.68 -0.24 -1.70
CA LYS A 120 -20.99 -1.06 -0.51
C LYS A 120 -20.10 -2.32 -0.40
N ASP A 121 -19.90 -3.04 -1.49
CA ASP A 121 -19.13 -4.29 -1.48
C ASP A 121 -17.64 -4.05 -1.28
N GLU A 122 -17.13 -2.97 -1.88
CA GLU A 122 -15.77 -2.47 -1.67
C GLU A 122 -15.56 -2.08 -0.20
N VAL A 123 -16.48 -1.30 0.38
CA VAL A 123 -16.44 -0.94 1.80
C VAL A 123 -16.38 -2.16 2.71
N ASN A 124 -17.14 -3.23 2.41
CA ASN A 124 -17.09 -4.46 3.19
C ASN A 124 -15.71 -5.15 3.14
N GLN A 125 -15.03 -5.08 1.99
CA GLN A 125 -13.66 -5.58 1.84
C GLN A 125 -12.65 -4.69 2.59
N LEU A 126 -12.80 -3.36 2.48
CA LEU A 126 -11.95 -2.41 3.18
C LEU A 126 -12.03 -2.59 4.70
N VAL A 127 -13.22 -2.84 5.26
CA VAL A 127 -13.38 -3.15 6.70
C VAL A 127 -12.51 -4.33 7.11
N LYS A 128 -12.50 -5.42 6.33
CA LYS A 128 -11.67 -6.61 6.62
C LYS A 128 -10.18 -6.27 6.53
N ILE A 129 -9.77 -5.55 5.48
CA ILE A 129 -8.38 -5.15 5.25
C ILE A 129 -7.87 -4.26 6.38
N MET A 130 -8.58 -3.19 6.72
CA MET A 130 -8.19 -2.27 7.79
C MET A 130 -8.13 -2.98 9.16
N THR A 131 -9.07 -3.88 9.44
CA THR A 131 -9.06 -4.67 10.68
C THR A 131 -7.85 -5.60 10.73
N GLY A 132 -7.53 -6.27 9.62
CA GLY A 132 -6.34 -7.11 9.52
C GLY A 132 -5.04 -6.33 9.66
N ILE A 133 -4.95 -5.15 9.04
CA ILE A 133 -3.81 -4.22 9.17
C ILE A 133 -3.66 -3.79 10.62
N TYR A 134 -4.73 -3.33 11.27
CA TYR A 134 -4.67 -2.89 12.67
C TYR A 134 -4.23 -4.01 13.60
N ASN A 135 -4.79 -5.21 13.45
CA ASN A 135 -4.40 -6.36 14.25
C ASN A 135 -2.92 -6.72 14.04
N THR A 136 -2.45 -6.71 12.79
CA THR A 136 -1.04 -6.94 12.47
C THR A 136 -0.16 -5.84 13.08
N PHE A 137 -0.59 -4.58 12.96
CA PHE A 137 0.13 -3.42 13.45
C PHE A 137 0.38 -3.50 14.95
N VAL A 138 -0.64 -3.87 15.72
CA VAL A 138 -0.54 -4.02 17.18
C VAL A 138 0.19 -5.30 17.57
N GLN A 139 -0.09 -6.44 16.92
CA GLN A 139 0.48 -7.74 17.33
C GLN A 139 1.95 -7.93 16.93
N LYS A 140 2.43 -7.17 15.95
CA LYS A 140 3.80 -7.26 15.44
C LYS A 140 4.62 -6.02 15.78
N ASP A 141 4.11 -5.15 16.65
CA ASP A 141 4.76 -3.89 17.03
C ASP A 141 5.21 -3.11 15.79
N CYS A 142 4.30 -2.91 14.83
CA CYS A 142 4.62 -2.14 13.64
C CYS A 142 4.71 -0.64 13.98
N SER A 143 5.62 0.07 13.32
CA SER A 143 5.67 1.53 13.32
C SER A 143 4.99 2.13 12.08
N LEU A 144 4.90 1.37 10.98
CA LEU A 144 4.21 1.74 9.74
C LEU A 144 3.70 0.50 9.00
N VAL A 145 2.46 0.55 8.51
CA VAL A 145 1.98 -0.30 7.41
C VAL A 145 1.44 0.62 6.33
N GLU A 146 2.00 0.55 5.14
CA GLU A 146 1.61 1.34 3.98
C GLU A 146 1.27 0.41 2.82
N ILE A 147 0.07 0.51 2.29
CA ILE A 147 -0.38 -0.15 1.07
C ILE A 147 -0.63 0.95 0.05
N ASN A 148 0.24 0.98 -0.94
CA ASN A 148 0.13 1.85 -2.09
C ASN A 148 0.61 1.00 -3.26
N PRO A 149 -0.20 0.73 -4.29
CA PRO A 149 -1.63 0.94 -4.30
C PRO A 149 -2.36 -0.23 -3.62
N LEU A 150 -3.43 0.10 -2.91
CA LEU A 150 -4.51 -0.85 -2.65
C LEU A 150 -5.41 -0.81 -3.87
N ILE A 151 -5.41 -1.87 -4.68
CA ILE A 151 -6.13 -1.89 -5.95
C ILE A 151 -7.49 -2.52 -5.82
N ILE A 152 -8.41 -2.10 -6.68
CA ILE A 152 -9.66 -2.80 -6.99
C ILE A 152 -9.48 -3.41 -8.39
N ALA A 153 -9.69 -4.72 -8.49
CA ALA A 153 -9.66 -5.42 -9.77
C ALA A 153 -11.01 -5.29 -10.51
N ASP A 154 -11.03 -5.61 -11.80
CA ASP A 154 -12.23 -5.64 -12.64
C ASP A 154 -13.37 -6.52 -12.08
N ASN A 155 -13.02 -7.59 -11.38
CA ASN A 155 -13.94 -8.48 -10.67
C ASN A 155 -14.44 -7.92 -9.32
N GLY A 156 -14.06 -6.69 -8.97
CA GLY A 156 -14.43 -6.00 -7.73
C GLY A 156 -13.62 -6.39 -6.49
N GLN A 157 -12.58 -7.23 -6.63
CA GLN A 157 -11.75 -7.66 -5.50
C GLN A 157 -10.71 -6.60 -5.13
N MET A 158 -10.60 -6.29 -3.84
CA MET A 158 -9.49 -5.49 -3.31
C MET A 158 -8.26 -6.32 -3.00
N MET A 159 -7.08 -5.80 -3.36
CA MET A 159 -5.81 -6.42 -3.01
C MET A 159 -4.67 -5.42 -2.88
N ALA A 160 -3.72 -5.71 -2.00
CA ALA A 160 -2.49 -4.93 -1.88
C ALA A 160 -1.55 -5.31 -3.03
N LEU A 161 -1.32 -4.40 -3.97
CA LEU A 161 -0.40 -4.65 -5.08
C LEU A 161 1.06 -4.39 -4.67
N ASP A 162 1.27 -3.48 -3.73
CA ASP A 162 2.57 -3.21 -3.12
C ASP A 162 2.35 -2.73 -1.68
N ALA A 163 3.22 -3.17 -0.78
CA ALA A 163 3.11 -2.88 0.64
C ALA A 163 4.49 -2.69 1.26
N LYS A 164 4.55 -1.76 2.21
CA LYS A 164 5.72 -1.50 3.05
C LYS A 164 5.29 -1.64 4.50
N ILE A 165 5.98 -2.50 5.24
CA ILE A 165 5.79 -2.68 6.68
C ILE A 165 7.12 -2.34 7.36
N THR A 166 7.06 -1.49 8.36
CA THR A 166 8.18 -1.16 9.23
C THR A 166 7.80 -1.61 10.64
N LEU A 167 8.69 -2.37 11.29
CA LEU A 167 8.55 -2.77 12.68
C LEU A 167 9.21 -1.72 13.58
N ASP A 168 8.78 -1.61 14.82
CA ASP A 168 9.52 -0.89 15.86
C ASP A 168 10.72 -1.76 16.31
N ASP A 169 11.83 -1.11 16.67
CA ASP A 169 13.10 -1.75 17.03
C ASP A 169 13.12 -2.24 18.49
#